data_AF-A0A0E3S7X1-F1
#
_entry.id   AF-A0A0E3S7X1-F1
#
_cell.length_a   1.000
_cell.length_b   1.000
_cell.length_c   1.000
_cell.angle_alpha   90.00
_cell.angle_beta   90.00
_cell.angle_gamma   90.00
#
_symmetry.space_group_name_H-M   'P 1'
#
loop_
_entity.id
_entity.type
_entity.pdbx_description
1 polymer ?
#
loop_
_entity_poly.entity_id
_entity_poly.type
_entity_poly.pdbx_seq_one_letter_code
_entity_poly.pdbx_strand_id
1 'polypeptide(L)'
;MYPLVQYKILNGIPLVIGINEGVEVLQEIYTKYDKIKLDESTYEILEKKVSFKEQEFGLSDKFLTYSFETPWFALNQENFTDRYKKMDLTEQKELLRKTLVGNILSMSKSLGYTVPEQIKCETNLHPGTGRMKGVEIATFKGEFMVNFLIPDYFGLGKSVSRGFGTVKRCSL
;
A
#
# COMPACT_ATOMS: atom_id res chain seq x y z
N MET A 1 3.61 13.34 -2.25
CA MET A 1 2.21 13.45 -1.80
C MET A 1 1.62 12.04 -1.81
N TYR A 2 1.03 11.62 -0.69
CA TYR A 2 0.33 10.34 -0.58
C TYR A 2 -1.09 10.45 -1.15
N PRO A 3 -1.56 9.50 -1.97
CA PRO A 3 -2.88 9.59 -2.58
C PRO A 3 -3.99 9.26 -1.58
N LEU A 4 -4.94 10.19 -1.43
CA LEU A 4 -6.12 10.06 -0.56
C LEU A 4 -7.24 9.22 -1.19
N VAL A 5 -7.17 8.98 -2.50
CA VAL A 5 -8.04 8.04 -3.22
C VAL A 5 -7.18 6.96 -3.87
N GLN A 6 -7.50 5.70 -3.60
CA GLN A 6 -6.71 4.55 -4.04
C GLN A 6 -7.61 3.48 -4.64
N TYR A 7 -7.30 3.03 -5.85
CA TYR A 7 -7.98 1.92 -6.52
C TYR A 7 -7.13 0.65 -6.42
N LYS A 8 -7.77 -0.47 -6.09
CA LYS A 8 -7.13 -1.76 -5.82
C LYS A 8 -8.00 -2.87 -6.40
N ILE A 9 -7.38 -3.99 -6.76
CA ILE A 9 -8.09 -5.23 -7.06
C ILE A 9 -7.61 -6.27 -6.06
N LEU A 10 -8.50 -6.71 -5.17
CA LEU A 10 -8.20 -7.70 -4.14
C LEU A 10 -9.10 -8.91 -4.38
N ASN A 11 -8.50 -10.09 -4.56
CA ASN A 11 -9.23 -11.34 -4.84
C ASN A 11 -10.24 -11.21 -6.00
N GLY A 12 -9.86 -10.46 -7.05
CA GLY A 12 -10.72 -10.20 -8.21
C GLY A 12 -11.81 -9.14 -7.99
N ILE A 13 -11.91 -8.57 -6.79
CA ILE A 13 -12.92 -7.57 -6.44
C ILE A 13 -12.29 -6.17 -6.48
N PRO A 14 -12.84 -5.24 -7.28
CA PRO A 14 -12.45 -3.84 -7.23
C PRO A 14 -12.75 -3.21 -5.87
N LEU A 15 -11.76 -2.55 -5.28
CA LEU A 15 -11.88 -1.80 -4.03
C LEU A 15 -11.38 -0.38 -4.25
N VAL A 16 -12.15 0.60 -3.78
CA VAL A 16 -11.75 2.00 -3.77
C VAL A 16 -11.71 2.48 -2.32
N ILE A 17 -10.60 3.10 -1.93
CA ILE A 17 -10.41 3.66 -0.59
C ILE A 17 -10.29 5.17 -0.68
N GLY A 18 -11.06 5.85 0.16
CA GLY A 18 -10.99 7.28 0.40
C GLY A 18 -10.44 7.50 1.81
N ILE A 19 -9.49 8.41 1.95
CA ILE A 19 -8.82 8.74 3.22
C ILE A 19 -9.01 10.23 3.45
N ASN A 20 -9.48 10.62 4.64
CA ASN A 20 -9.80 12.01 4.99
C ASN A 20 -10.65 12.69 3.90
N GLU A 21 -10.15 13.73 3.24
CA GLU A 21 -10.83 14.47 2.18
C GLU A 21 -11.18 13.57 0.96
N GLY A 22 -10.45 12.47 0.78
CA GLY A 22 -10.78 11.46 -0.23
C GLY A 22 -12.10 10.73 0.02
N VAL A 23 -12.62 10.75 1.25
CA VAL A 23 -13.91 10.15 1.63
C VAL A 23 -15.07 10.90 0.97
N GLU A 24 -15.03 12.24 0.95
CA GLU A 24 -16.05 13.09 0.33
C GLU A 24 -16.15 12.81 -1.18
N VAL A 25 -15.00 12.69 -1.85
CA VAL A 25 -14.92 12.33 -3.27
C VAL A 25 -15.57 10.97 -3.53
N LEU A 26 -15.35 9.98 -2.65
CA LEU A 26 -15.98 8.66 -2.81
C LEU A 26 -17.50 8.70 -2.61
N GLN A 27 -17.98 9.49 -1.65
CA GLN A 27 -19.41 9.68 -1.44
C GLN A 27 -20.10 10.28 -2.66
N GLU A 28 -19.47 11.27 -3.29
CA GLU A 28 -20.02 11.91 -4.49
C GLU A 28 -20.12 10.95 -5.68
N ILE A 29 -19.15 10.05 -5.88
CA ILE A 29 -19.15 9.15 -7.05
C ILE A 29 -20.00 7.91 -6.82
N TYR A 30 -20.30 7.55 -5.57
CA TYR A 30 -20.99 6.31 -5.22
C TYR A 30 -22.34 6.14 -5.95
N THR A 31 -23.08 7.24 -6.10
CA THR A 31 -24.40 7.27 -6.77
C THR A 31 -24.33 7.64 -8.26
N LYS A 32 -23.18 8.06 -8.77
CA LYS A 32 -23.05 8.61 -10.14
C LYS A 32 -22.84 7.55 -11.23
N TYR A 33 -22.37 6.36 -10.87
CA TYR A 33 -21.97 5.33 -11.84
C TYR A 33 -22.60 3.99 -11.54
N ASP A 34 -23.32 3.43 -12.51
CA ASP A 34 -23.85 2.07 -12.46
C ASP A 34 -23.18 1.14 -13.48
N LYS A 35 -22.21 1.68 -14.23
CA LYS A 35 -21.39 0.95 -15.20
C LYS A 35 -19.94 1.40 -15.12
N ILE A 36 -19.02 0.47 -15.36
CA ILE A 36 -17.58 0.71 -15.49
C ILE A 36 -17.18 0.35 -16.91
N LYS A 37 -16.51 1.28 -17.62
CA LYS A 37 -15.90 0.99 -18.92
C LYS A 37 -14.40 0.75 -18.73
N LEU A 38 -13.92 -0.43 -19.13
CA LEU A 38 -12.49 -0.77 -19.16
C LEU A 38 -12.14 -1.18 -20.58
N ASP A 39 -11.26 -0.40 -21.23
CA ASP A 39 -10.96 -0.50 -22.65
C ASP A 39 -12.25 -0.54 -23.49
N GLU A 40 -12.46 -1.58 -24.28
CA GLU A 40 -13.67 -1.76 -25.11
C GLU A 40 -14.83 -2.43 -24.36
N SER A 41 -14.61 -2.90 -23.13
CA SER A 41 -15.61 -3.63 -22.35
C SER A 41 -16.38 -2.72 -21.41
N THR A 42 -17.69 -2.93 -21.30
CA THR A 42 -18.56 -2.25 -20.33
C THR A 42 -19.12 -3.27 -19.35
N TYR A 43 -18.93 -3.01 -18.07
CA TYR A 43 -19.38 -3.85 -16.96
C TYR A 43 -20.49 -3.13 -16.20
N GLU A 44 -21.60 -3.83 -15.95
CA GLU A 44 -22.65 -3.33 -15.07
C GLU A 44 -22.30 -3.58 -13.61
N ILE A 45 -22.55 -2.58 -12.76
CA ILE A 45 -22.32 -2.68 -11.32
C ILE A 45 -23.60 -3.19 -10.67
N LEU A 46 -23.65 -4.50 -10.40
CA LEU A 46 -24.82 -5.13 -9.79
C LEU A 46 -24.98 -4.81 -8.31
N GLU A 47 -23.86 -4.67 -7.59
CA GLU A 47 -23.85 -4.37 -6.16
C GLU A 47 -22.70 -3.41 -5.82
N LYS A 48 -22.98 -2.44 -4.95
CA LYS A 48 -21.98 -1.56 -4.33
C LYS A 48 -22.10 -1.71 -2.82
N LYS A 49 -20.96 -1.92 -2.16
CA LYS A 49 -20.85 -1.90 -0.69
C LYS A 49 -19.98 -0.73 -0.28
N VAL A 50 -20.46 0.06 0.66
CA VAL A 50 -19.73 1.19 1.24
C VAL A 50 -19.63 1.01 2.74
N SER A 51 -18.46 1.34 3.30
CA SER A 51 -18.25 1.39 4.74
C SER A 51 -17.43 2.62 5.11
N PHE A 52 -17.87 3.32 6.15
CA PHE A 52 -17.15 4.44 6.74
C PHE A 52 -16.63 4.00 8.10
N LYS A 53 -15.37 4.29 8.38
CA LYS A 53 -14.70 3.91 9.62
C LYS A 53 -13.71 5.00 10.01
N GLU A 54 -13.70 5.31 11.30
CA GLU A 54 -12.56 5.97 11.93
C GLU A 54 -11.65 4.86 12.47
N GLN A 55 -10.35 4.98 12.21
CA GLN A 55 -9.37 3.99 12.61
C GLN A 55 -8.14 4.69 13.19
N GLU A 56 -7.54 4.07 14.20
CA GLU A 56 -6.29 4.55 14.76
C GLU A 56 -5.18 4.49 13.71
N PHE A 57 -4.38 5.56 13.67
CA PHE A 57 -3.23 5.70 12.79
C PHE A 57 -2.11 6.39 13.56
N GLY A 58 -0.93 5.76 13.62
CA GLY A 58 0.20 6.33 14.33
C GLY A 58 1.11 5.30 14.98
N LEU A 59 2.08 5.79 15.74
CA LEU A 59 2.99 4.93 16.50
C LEU A 59 2.22 4.10 17.53
N SER A 60 2.62 2.85 17.73
CA SER A 60 2.03 1.92 18.70
C SER A 60 3.04 1.50 19.76
N ASP A 61 2.55 1.21 20.95
CA ASP A 61 3.27 0.54 22.04
C ASP A 61 3.52 -0.96 21.76
N LYS A 62 2.78 -1.53 20.80
CA LYS A 62 2.84 -2.94 20.42
C LYS A 62 3.39 -3.11 19.01
N PHE A 63 4.05 -4.24 18.79
CA PHE A 63 4.39 -4.69 17.45
C PHE A 63 3.20 -5.38 16.80
N LEU A 64 2.96 -5.03 15.55
CA LEU A 64 1.84 -5.47 14.73
C LEU A 64 2.39 -6.09 13.45
N THR A 65 1.86 -7.23 13.03
CA THR A 65 2.24 -7.88 11.78
C THR A 65 1.24 -7.55 10.68
N TYR A 66 1.76 -7.19 9.51
CA TYR A 66 1.00 -6.89 8.30
C TYR A 66 1.50 -7.72 7.13
N SER A 67 0.57 -8.13 6.27
CA SER A 67 0.84 -8.77 4.98
C SER A 67 0.68 -7.77 3.85
N PHE A 68 1.49 -7.90 2.81
CA PHE A 68 1.25 -7.23 1.53
C PHE A 68 0.24 -8.02 0.70
N GLU A 69 -1.01 -7.52 0.64
CA GLU A 69 -2.11 -8.09 -0.16
C GLU A 69 -1.88 -7.90 -1.66
N THR A 70 -1.01 -6.96 -2.02
CA THR A 70 -0.60 -6.68 -3.40
C THR A 70 0.89 -6.43 -3.44
N PRO A 71 1.58 -6.67 -4.57
CA PRO A 71 3.03 -6.49 -4.66
C PRO A 71 3.45 -5.08 -4.21
N TRP A 72 4.46 -5.02 -3.36
CA TRP A 72 5.04 -3.76 -2.88
C TRP A 72 6.09 -3.25 -3.86
N PHE A 73 5.84 -2.10 -4.47
CA PHE A 73 6.80 -1.45 -5.36
C PHE A 73 7.72 -0.52 -4.55
N ALA A 74 8.76 -1.11 -3.95
CA ALA A 74 9.64 -0.42 -2.99
C ALA A 74 10.76 0.40 -3.66
N LEU A 75 11.45 -0.19 -4.65
CA LEU A 75 12.68 0.36 -5.24
C LEU A 75 12.43 0.82 -6.68
N ASN A 76 13.23 1.76 -7.22
CA ASN A 76 13.26 1.98 -8.68
C ASN A 76 14.15 0.91 -9.34
N GLN A 77 14.09 0.83 -10.66
CA GLN A 77 14.84 -0.18 -11.44
C GLN A 77 16.35 -0.11 -11.20
N GLU A 78 16.89 1.11 -11.09
CA GLU A 78 18.30 1.39 -10.77
C GLU A 78 18.68 0.84 -9.39
N ASN A 79 17.98 1.24 -8.31
CA ASN A 79 18.27 0.73 -6.96
C ASN A 79 18.10 -0.79 -6.87
N PHE A 80 17.18 -1.37 -7.64
CA PHE A 80 17.04 -2.82 -7.68
C PHE A 80 18.23 -3.51 -8.36
N THR A 81 18.57 -3.08 -9.58
CA THR A 81 19.56 -3.75 -10.42
C THR A 81 20.99 -3.48 -9.94
N ASP A 82 21.29 -2.23 -9.59
CA ASP A 82 22.65 -1.80 -9.30
C ASP A 82 23.05 -1.96 -7.85
N ARG A 83 22.09 -2.09 -6.94
CA ARG A 83 22.33 -2.20 -5.50
C ARG A 83 21.75 -3.47 -4.92
N TYR A 84 20.42 -3.60 -4.90
CA TYR A 84 19.75 -4.72 -4.21
C TYR A 84 20.25 -6.09 -4.70
N LYS A 85 20.35 -6.31 -6.01
CA LYS A 85 20.83 -7.59 -6.57
C LYS A 85 22.28 -7.93 -6.25
N LYS A 86 23.11 -6.94 -5.90
CA LYS A 86 24.55 -7.11 -5.61
C LYS A 86 24.84 -7.22 -4.11
N MET A 87 23.83 -6.98 -3.28
CA MET A 87 23.90 -7.04 -1.82
C MET A 87 23.74 -8.46 -1.30
N ASP A 88 24.34 -8.75 -0.15
CA ASP A 88 24.02 -9.98 0.59
C ASP A 88 22.62 -9.91 1.24
N LEU A 89 22.16 -11.03 1.80
CA LEU A 89 20.81 -11.12 2.38
C LEU A 89 20.60 -10.15 3.56
N THR A 90 21.64 -9.89 4.35
CA THR A 90 21.58 -8.99 5.50
C THR A 90 21.42 -7.55 5.04
N GLU A 91 22.23 -7.15 4.06
CA GLU A 91 22.17 -5.83 3.43
C GLU A 91 20.84 -5.59 2.70
N GLN A 92 20.33 -6.60 1.98
CA GLN A 92 19.03 -6.54 1.32
C GLN A 92 17.90 -6.32 2.33
N LYS A 93 17.89 -7.09 3.42
CA LYS A 93 16.90 -6.96 4.49
C LYS A 93 16.96 -5.56 5.13
N GLU A 94 18.15 -5.04 5.35
CA GLU A 94 18.37 -3.71 5.90
C GLU A 94 17.88 -2.59 4.96
N LEU A 95 18.15 -2.71 3.65
CA LEU A 95 17.65 -1.78 2.65
C LEU A 95 16.11 -1.75 2.62
N LEU A 96 15.46 -2.93 2.63
CA LEU A 96 14.01 -3.03 2.63
C LEU A 96 13.40 -2.47 3.92
N ARG A 97 14.01 -2.76 5.08
CA ARG A 97 13.60 -2.20 6.38
C ARG A 97 13.62 -0.67 6.36
N LYS A 98 14.74 -0.07 5.94
CA LYS A 98 14.88 1.39 5.82
C LYS A 98 13.87 1.99 4.83
N THR A 99 13.68 1.33 3.69
CA THR A 99 12.73 1.78 2.66
C THR A 99 11.29 1.75 3.18
N LEU A 100 10.90 0.71 3.92
CA LEU A 100 9.58 0.58 4.49
C LEU A 100 9.31 1.64 5.56
N VAL A 101 10.25 1.87 6.46
CA VAL A 101 10.18 2.96 7.46
C VAL A 101 10.05 4.31 6.77
N GLY A 102 10.83 4.57 5.72
CA GLY A 102 10.74 5.81 4.92
C GLY A 102 9.36 5.99 4.25
N ASN A 103 8.76 4.92 3.75
CA ASN A 103 7.42 4.96 3.16
C ASN A 103 6.34 5.26 4.21
N ILE A 104 6.42 4.67 5.40
CA ILE A 104 5.49 4.95 6.51
C ILE A 104 5.63 6.42 6.93
N LEU A 105 6.86 6.93 7.10
CA LEU A 105 7.10 8.35 7.40
C LEU A 105 6.53 9.28 6.32
N SER A 106 6.68 8.93 5.04
CA SER A 106 6.15 9.70 3.91
C SER A 106 4.62 9.76 3.91
N MET A 107 3.97 8.63 4.19
CA MET A 107 2.52 8.54 4.37
C MET A 107 2.08 9.39 5.57
N SER A 108 2.68 9.18 6.75
CA SER A 108 2.38 9.93 7.97
C SER A 108 2.45 11.44 7.78
N LYS A 109 3.55 11.94 7.19
CA LYS A 109 3.72 13.37 6.89
C LYS A 109 2.62 13.89 5.97
N SER A 110 2.24 13.11 4.95
CA SER A 110 1.19 13.51 4.01
C SER A 110 -0.20 13.53 4.65
N LEU A 111 -0.43 12.71 5.66
CA LEU A 111 -1.68 12.64 6.43
C LEU A 111 -1.68 13.59 7.66
N GLY A 112 -0.68 14.47 7.77
CA GLY A 112 -0.60 15.44 8.87
C GLY A 112 -0.15 14.86 10.21
N TYR A 113 0.38 13.63 10.24
CA TYR A 113 0.88 12.99 11.44
C TYR A 113 2.40 13.11 11.57
N THR A 114 2.85 13.76 12.64
CA THR A 114 4.26 13.81 13.04
C THR A 114 4.57 12.62 13.94
N VAL A 115 5.43 11.72 13.47
CA VAL A 115 5.82 10.54 14.25
C VAL A 115 6.71 10.98 15.42
N PRO A 116 6.31 10.72 16.68
CA PRO A 116 6.99 11.27 17.85
C PRO A 116 8.31 10.55 18.18
N GLU A 117 8.43 9.28 17.80
CA GLU A 117 9.59 8.44 18.11
C GLU A 117 9.97 7.52 16.94
N GLN A 118 10.96 6.66 17.16
CA GLN A 118 11.46 5.75 16.14
C GLN A 118 10.45 4.66 15.77
N ILE A 119 10.21 4.52 14.46
CA ILE A 119 9.55 3.35 13.88
C ILE A 119 10.57 2.21 13.81
N LYS A 120 10.27 1.12 14.51
CA LYS A 120 10.99 -0.15 14.50
C LYS A 120 10.23 -1.11 13.61
N CYS A 121 10.94 -1.74 12.67
CA CYS A 121 10.35 -2.62 11.69
C CYS A 121 11.24 -3.83 11.45
N GLU A 122 10.65 -5.00 11.28
CA GLU A 122 11.30 -6.21 10.77
C GLU A 122 10.55 -6.69 9.53
N THR A 123 11.28 -7.16 8.53
CA THR A 123 10.70 -7.58 7.24
C THR A 123 10.99 -9.05 6.96
N ASN A 124 9.99 -9.75 6.44
CA ASN A 124 10.11 -11.08 5.86
C ASN A 124 9.54 -11.02 4.43
N LEU A 125 10.36 -10.47 3.53
CA LEU A 125 9.94 -10.12 2.18
C LEU A 125 10.80 -10.86 1.16
N HIS A 126 10.15 -11.33 0.10
CA HIS A 126 10.80 -11.98 -1.03
C HIS A 126 10.61 -11.15 -2.30
N PRO A 127 11.64 -11.07 -3.16
CA PRO A 127 11.53 -10.38 -4.43
C PRO A 127 10.59 -11.13 -5.39
N GLY A 128 9.93 -10.37 -6.25
CA GLY A 128 9.11 -10.85 -7.34
C GLY A 128 9.05 -9.82 -8.45
N THR A 129 8.33 -10.15 -9.52
CA THR A 129 8.16 -9.25 -10.67
C THR A 129 6.70 -8.82 -10.78
N GLY A 130 6.50 -7.58 -11.22
CA GLY A 130 5.21 -7.00 -11.52
C GLY A 130 5.25 -6.25 -12.84
N ARG A 131 4.10 -5.72 -13.27
CA ARG A 131 4.00 -4.87 -14.46
C ARG A 131 3.36 -3.54 -14.13
N MET A 132 3.94 -2.48 -14.65
CA MET A 132 3.38 -1.13 -14.58
C MET A 132 3.45 -0.50 -15.96
N LYS A 133 2.29 -0.20 -16.56
CA LYS A 133 2.17 0.37 -17.91
C LYS A 133 2.98 -0.42 -18.96
N GLY A 134 2.91 -1.75 -18.90
CA GLY A 134 3.65 -2.65 -19.80
C GLY A 134 5.13 -2.85 -19.46
N VAL A 135 5.70 -2.06 -18.54
CA VAL A 135 7.10 -2.19 -18.09
C VAL A 135 7.19 -3.16 -16.93
N GLU A 136 8.11 -4.12 -17.01
CA GLU A 136 8.42 -5.02 -15.91
C GLU A 136 9.13 -4.26 -14.78
N ILE A 137 8.67 -4.47 -13.55
CA ILE A 137 9.20 -3.82 -12.36
C ILE A 137 9.51 -4.86 -11.27
N ALA A 138 10.54 -4.58 -10.49
CA ALA A 138 10.82 -5.33 -9.28
C ALA A 138 9.80 -4.98 -8.19
N THR A 139 9.26 -6.01 -7.55
CA THR A 139 8.29 -5.88 -6.46
C THR A 139 8.64 -6.83 -5.34
N PHE A 140 8.02 -6.64 -4.19
CA PHE A 140 8.22 -7.47 -3.01
C PHE A 140 6.88 -7.97 -2.48
N LYS A 141 6.86 -9.17 -1.92
CA LYS A 141 5.71 -9.77 -1.26
C LYS A 141 6.14 -10.39 0.06
N GLY A 142 5.18 -10.66 0.94
CA GLY A 142 5.40 -11.22 2.26
C GLY A 142 4.87 -10.31 3.35
N GLU A 143 5.52 -10.38 4.52
CA GLU A 143 5.03 -9.78 5.75
C GLU A 143 6.08 -8.85 6.37
N PHE A 144 5.61 -7.96 7.23
CA PHE A 144 6.47 -7.16 8.08
C PHE A 144 5.82 -6.94 9.44
N MET A 145 6.66 -6.80 10.45
CA MET A 145 6.27 -6.46 11.81
C MET A 145 6.72 -5.03 12.09
N VAL A 146 5.85 -4.20 12.65
CA VAL A 146 6.13 -2.78 12.92
C VAL A 146 5.41 -2.29 14.17
N ASN A 147 5.99 -1.34 14.90
CA ASN A 147 5.33 -0.62 16.01
C ASN A 147 4.49 0.57 15.50
N PHE A 148 3.65 0.35 14.49
CA PHE A 148 2.84 1.40 13.86
C PHE A 148 1.47 0.85 13.43
N LEU A 149 0.41 1.60 13.74
CA LEU A 149 -0.97 1.32 13.35
C LEU A 149 -1.22 1.86 11.94
N ILE A 150 -1.55 0.95 11.03
CA ILE A 150 -1.90 1.25 9.64
C ILE A 150 -3.30 0.69 9.41
N PRO A 151 -4.30 1.52 9.10
CA PRO A 151 -5.62 1.04 8.73
C PRO A 151 -5.54 0.05 7.55
N ASP A 152 -6.40 -0.96 7.60
CA ASP A 152 -6.39 -2.02 6.61
C ASP A 152 -6.57 -1.44 5.20
N TYR A 153 -5.84 -2.05 4.27
CA TYR A 153 -5.82 -1.77 2.84
C TYR A 153 -5.22 -0.42 2.43
N PHE A 154 -4.59 0.33 3.34
CA PHE A 154 -3.71 1.43 2.95
C PHE A 154 -2.56 0.90 2.09
N GLY A 155 -2.05 1.71 1.17
CA GLY A 155 -0.91 1.32 0.34
C GLY A 155 0.39 1.96 0.82
N LEU A 156 1.51 1.27 0.63
CA LEU A 156 2.85 1.79 0.93
C LEU A 156 3.75 1.73 -0.31
N GLY A 157 4.71 2.66 -0.41
CA GLY A 157 5.68 2.71 -1.50
C GLY A 157 5.18 3.45 -2.73
N LYS A 158 5.55 2.95 -3.91
CA LYS A 158 5.28 3.62 -5.19
C LYS A 158 3.97 3.13 -5.81
N SER A 159 3.35 4.00 -6.59
CA SER A 159 2.13 3.69 -7.35
C SER A 159 0.96 3.21 -6.48
N VAL A 160 0.87 3.72 -5.24
CA VAL A 160 -0.15 3.38 -4.24
C VAL A 160 -1.58 3.64 -4.74
N SER A 161 -1.80 4.72 -5.50
CA SER A 161 -3.12 5.05 -6.07
C SER A 161 -3.63 3.98 -7.05
N ARG A 162 -2.73 3.16 -7.60
CA ARG A 162 -3.01 2.05 -8.52
C ARG A 162 -3.00 0.70 -7.80
N GLY A 163 -2.94 0.72 -6.48
CA GLY A 163 -3.13 -0.43 -5.62
C GLY A 163 -1.89 -1.25 -5.30
N PHE A 164 -0.69 -0.79 -5.67
CA PHE A 164 0.55 -1.40 -5.20
C PHE A 164 0.75 -1.20 -3.70
N GLY A 165 1.41 -2.17 -3.07
CA GLY A 165 1.80 -2.11 -1.66
C GLY A 165 0.65 -2.02 -0.68
N THR A 166 -0.55 -2.46 -1.07
CA THR A 166 -1.71 -2.59 -0.18
C THR A 166 -1.37 -3.54 0.98
N VAL A 167 -1.54 -3.07 2.21
CA VAL A 167 -1.24 -3.84 3.43
C VAL A 167 -2.51 -4.18 4.20
N LYS A 168 -2.50 -5.30 4.93
CA LYS A 168 -3.58 -5.67 5.84
C LYS A 168 -2.98 -6.26 7.11
N ARG A 169 -3.58 -5.97 8.27
CA ARG A 169 -3.13 -6.55 9.53
C ARG A 169 -3.39 -8.06 9.53
N CYS A 170 -2.39 -8.85 9.90
CA CYS A 170 -2.55 -10.28 10.11
C CYS A 170 -3.42 -10.50 11.37
N SER A 171 -4.42 -11.38 11.27
CA SER A 171 -5.18 -11.84 12.42
C SER A 171 -4.27 -12.74 13.27
N LEU A 172 -4.23 -12.49 14.59
CA LEU A 172 -3.69 -13.44 15.56
C LEU A 172 -4.63 -14.63 15.71
#